data_AF-A0AAD9PWB0-F1
#
_entry.id   AF-A0AAD9PWB0-F1
#
_cell.length_a   1.000
_cell.length_b   1.000
_cell.length_c   1.000
_cell.angle_alpha   90.00
_cell.angle_beta   90.00
_cell.angle_gamma   90.00
#
_symmetry.space_group_name_H-M   'P 1'
#
loop_
_entity.id
_entity.type
_entity.pdbx_description
1 polymer ?
#
loop_
_entity_poly.entity_id
_entity_poly.type
_entity_poly.pdbx_seq_one_letter_code
_entity_poly.pdbx_strand_id
1 'polypeptide(L)'
;MSEVGSKPQNKVTETDAHLLICLAAQLALEDCLVQMQEGNDPNLRPEATWFMKIAWNLALESTDNSLEMQKLFLFCCKKGLLRQCLDHVEACRALRKRIDESVTLLAMYEFEAKAHLGDNNLSECLDMVEAMPHTDPNTFETLAALAVESPVYHRDLGMRSLRIAIKKRLAMDVIDFTKLSKAFHSLVDLALNNGSSSDAESKEEALTIYQDICDIIENRAKGCYPELQILWLMTKAWNCGIHLFSSSKQEAGEKWCAVALKLLHHLPTFKCNYQEKVATIAKTLKDTLSEVSSYLEKIKASPFPTEAYS
;
A
#
# COMPACT_ATOMS: atom_id res chain seq x y z
N MET A 1 88.52 -23.19 22.72
CA MET A 1 87.87 -24.42 23.17
C MET A 1 86.38 -24.19 23.12
N SER A 2 85.71 -25.00 22.32
CA SER A 2 84.27 -25.30 22.26
C SER A 2 83.66 -25.39 23.68
N GLU A 3 82.40 -25.06 23.98
CA GLU A 3 81.16 -25.50 23.33
C GLU A 3 79.96 -24.64 23.75
N VAL A 4 79.06 -24.46 22.77
CA VAL A 4 77.59 -24.62 22.83
C VAL A 4 76.77 -23.65 23.69
N GLY A 5 75.95 -22.90 22.95
CA GLY A 5 75.01 -21.93 23.49
C GLY A 5 73.81 -22.53 24.22
N SER A 6 73.26 -21.71 25.11
CA SER A 6 71.90 -21.86 25.62
C SER A 6 71.15 -20.59 25.26
N LYS A 7 70.16 -20.72 24.38
CA LYS A 7 69.17 -19.66 24.10
C LYS A 7 68.50 -19.26 25.43
N PRO A 8 68.20 -17.98 25.68
CA PRO A 8 67.33 -17.63 26.79
C PRO A 8 65.94 -18.20 26.50
N GLN A 9 65.52 -19.20 27.29
CA GLN A 9 64.12 -19.60 27.39
C GLN A 9 63.37 -18.40 27.98
N ASN A 10 62.52 -17.76 27.18
CA ASN A 10 61.49 -16.83 27.68
C ASN A 10 60.63 -17.60 28.69
N LYS A 11 60.87 -17.38 29.99
CA LYS A 11 59.93 -17.76 31.04
C LYS A 11 58.77 -16.77 30.96
N VAL A 12 57.68 -17.20 30.33
CA VAL A 12 56.37 -16.55 30.46
C VAL A 12 56.05 -16.50 31.96
N THR A 13 55.92 -15.31 32.54
CA THR A 13 55.58 -15.19 33.97
C THR A 13 54.11 -15.58 34.18
N GLU A 14 53.76 -16.02 35.37
CA GLU A 14 52.39 -16.43 35.73
C GLU A 14 51.35 -15.32 35.50
N THR A 15 51.80 -14.06 35.51
CA THR A 15 51.07 -12.85 35.10
C THR A 15 50.82 -12.77 33.59
N ASP A 16 51.78 -13.17 32.75
CA ASP A 16 51.64 -13.20 31.29
C ASP A 16 50.65 -14.30 30.87
N ALA A 17 50.67 -15.44 31.56
CA ALA A 17 49.70 -16.52 31.37
C ALA A 17 48.27 -16.07 31.73
N HIS A 18 48.09 -15.35 32.84
CA HIS A 18 46.80 -14.77 33.23
C HIS A 18 46.28 -13.74 32.22
N LEU A 19 47.16 -12.86 31.73
CA LEU A 19 46.79 -11.86 30.73
C LEU A 19 46.37 -12.53 29.41
N LEU A 20 47.10 -13.57 28.98
CA LEU A 20 46.77 -14.38 27.81
C LEU A 20 45.45 -15.14 27.98
N ILE A 21 45.16 -15.66 29.17
CA ILE A 21 43.87 -16.31 29.48
C ILE A 21 42.73 -15.29 29.45
N CYS A 22 42.92 -14.08 29.98
CA CYS A 22 41.92 -13.02 29.93
C CYS A 22 41.68 -12.53 28.49
N LEU A 23 42.74 -12.39 27.69
CA LEU A 23 42.63 -12.01 26.28
C LEU A 23 41.96 -13.11 25.45
N ALA A 24 42.29 -14.38 25.71
CA ALA A 24 41.66 -15.54 25.07
C ALA A 24 40.17 -15.65 25.46
N ALA A 25 39.84 -15.38 26.72
CA ALA A 25 38.46 -15.32 27.20
C ALA A 25 37.70 -14.15 26.56
N GLN A 26 38.34 -13.00 26.37
CA GLN A 26 37.75 -11.85 25.68
C GLN A 26 37.49 -12.14 24.19
N LEU A 27 38.45 -12.76 23.49
CA LEU A 27 38.30 -13.15 22.09
C LEU A 27 37.25 -14.25 21.90
N ALA A 28 37.22 -15.25 22.79
CA ALA A 28 36.20 -16.29 22.79
C ALA A 28 34.80 -15.71 23.09
N LEU A 29 34.73 -14.68 23.95
CA LEU A 29 33.49 -13.97 24.22
C LEU A 29 33.05 -13.14 23.01
N GLU A 30 33.96 -12.45 22.32
CA GLU A 30 33.65 -11.73 21.08
C GLU A 30 33.16 -12.68 19.97
N ASP A 31 33.80 -13.84 19.79
CA ASP A 31 33.38 -14.85 18.81
C ASP A 31 32.01 -15.47 19.15
N CYS A 32 31.78 -15.79 20.43
CA CYS A 32 30.49 -16.28 20.91
C CYS A 32 29.40 -15.20 20.78
N LEU A 33 29.74 -13.92 20.97
CA LEU A 33 28.83 -12.77 20.79
C LEU A 33 28.44 -12.52 19.33
N VAL A 34 29.36 -12.75 18.39
CA VAL A 34 29.08 -12.70 16.95
C VAL A 34 28.13 -13.84 16.56
N GLN A 35 28.37 -15.05 17.06
CA GLN A 35 27.49 -16.20 16.81
C GLN A 35 26.09 -16.04 17.44
N MET A 36 25.96 -15.35 18.59
CA MET A 36 24.65 -14.99 19.16
C MET A 36 23.83 -14.03 18.31
N GLN A 37 24.47 -13.20 17.48
CA GLN A 37 23.77 -12.24 16.61
C GLN A 37 23.17 -12.93 15.37
N GLU A 38 23.67 -14.12 15.00
CA GLU A 38 23.32 -14.78 13.75
C GLU A 38 22.48 -16.07 13.91
N GLY A 39 22.39 -16.70 15.10
CA GLY A 39 21.71 -18.00 15.23
C GLY A 39 21.11 -18.32 16.60
N ASN A 40 19.88 -18.84 16.57
CA ASN A 40 19.08 -19.29 17.72
C ASN A 40 19.52 -20.70 18.19
N ASP A 41 20.81 -20.92 18.46
CA ASP A 41 21.34 -22.24 18.87
C ASP A 41 20.99 -22.53 20.34
N PRO A 42 20.28 -23.64 20.65
CA PRO A 42 19.89 -24.01 22.00
C PRO A 42 21.07 -24.35 22.94
N ASN A 43 22.28 -24.61 22.43
CA ASN A 43 23.46 -24.92 23.23
C ASN A 43 24.20 -23.68 23.76
N LEU A 44 23.91 -22.50 23.21
CA LEU A 44 24.61 -21.26 23.56
C LEU A 44 24.33 -20.77 25.00
N ARG A 45 23.12 -21.02 25.51
CA ARG A 45 22.75 -20.64 26.90
C ARG A 45 23.52 -21.44 27.96
N PRO A 46 23.60 -22.78 27.87
CA PRO A 46 24.47 -23.58 28.73
C PRO A 46 25.94 -23.14 28.70
N GLU A 47 26.48 -22.86 27.51
CA GLU A 47 27.89 -22.47 27.32
C GLU A 47 28.20 -21.08 27.88
N ALA A 48 27.34 -20.09 27.62
CA ALA A 48 27.46 -18.76 28.24
C ALA A 48 27.32 -18.82 29.77
N THR A 49 26.47 -19.71 30.29
CA THR A 49 26.30 -19.94 31.73
C THR A 49 27.53 -20.59 32.35
N TRP A 50 28.13 -21.57 31.67
CA TRP A 50 29.38 -22.20 32.09
C TRP A 50 30.52 -21.19 32.09
N PHE A 51 30.67 -20.41 31.01
CA PHE A 51 31.69 -19.37 30.90
C PHE A 51 31.57 -18.31 31.99
N MET A 52 30.34 -17.86 32.29
CA MET A 52 30.08 -16.88 33.35
C MET A 52 30.45 -17.43 34.75
N LYS A 53 30.24 -18.73 35.00
CA LYS A 53 30.67 -19.39 36.24
C LYS A 53 32.19 -19.51 36.34
N ILE A 54 32.88 -19.85 35.24
CA ILE A 54 34.33 -19.96 35.20
C ILE A 54 34.99 -18.58 35.37
N ALA A 55 34.49 -17.56 34.67
CA ALA A 55 34.95 -16.18 34.80
C ALA A 55 34.73 -15.64 36.23
N TRP A 56 33.61 -15.97 36.87
CA TRP A 56 33.35 -15.61 38.27
C TRP A 56 34.31 -16.29 39.26
N ASN A 57 34.57 -17.58 39.08
CA ASN A 57 35.51 -18.31 39.94
C ASN A 57 36.94 -17.78 39.79
N LEU A 58 37.38 -17.50 38.56
CA LEU A 58 38.69 -16.89 38.29
C LEU A 58 38.79 -15.46 38.84
N ALA A 59 37.69 -14.69 38.83
CA ALA A 59 37.63 -13.36 39.44
C ALA A 59 37.81 -13.38 40.96
N LEU A 60 37.31 -14.42 41.62
CA LEU A 60 37.44 -14.62 43.07
C LEU A 60 38.87 -15.02 43.47
N GLU A 61 39.61 -15.69 42.59
CA GLU A 61 41.00 -16.13 42.81
C GLU A 61 42.02 -15.02 42.49
N SER A 62 41.68 -14.05 41.64
CA SER A 62 42.54 -12.92 41.30
C SER A 62 42.34 -11.75 42.29
N THR A 63 43.36 -11.44 43.11
CA THR A 63 43.32 -10.28 44.04
C THR A 63 43.46 -8.92 43.36
N ASP A 64 44.07 -8.86 42.16
CA ASP A 64 44.49 -7.59 41.53
C ASP A 64 43.60 -7.10 40.37
N ASN A 65 42.74 -7.95 39.79
CA ASN A 65 41.89 -7.61 38.62
C ASN A 65 40.37 -7.76 38.85
N SER A 66 39.94 -7.83 40.12
CA SER A 66 38.54 -8.03 40.52
C SER A 66 37.56 -6.98 39.95
N LEU A 67 37.99 -5.72 39.79
CA LEU A 67 37.13 -4.62 39.32
C LEU A 67 36.76 -4.72 37.83
N GLU A 68 37.69 -5.14 36.96
CA GLU A 68 37.41 -5.28 35.53
C GLU A 68 36.54 -6.50 35.24
N MET A 69 36.73 -7.60 35.99
CA MET A 69 35.83 -8.76 35.90
C MET A 69 34.43 -8.44 36.45
N GLN A 70 34.32 -7.62 37.50
CA GLN A 70 33.04 -7.12 37.98
C GLN A 70 32.34 -6.23 36.94
N LYS A 71 33.07 -5.36 36.23
CA LYS A 71 32.53 -4.54 35.14
C LYS A 71 32.05 -5.40 33.97
N LEU A 72 32.81 -6.42 33.59
CA LEU A 72 32.42 -7.37 32.53
C LEU A 72 31.17 -8.16 32.92
N PHE A 73 31.11 -8.67 34.15
CA PHE A 73 29.93 -9.35 34.69
C PHE A 73 28.69 -8.43 34.69
N LEU A 74 28.84 -7.21 35.21
CA LEU A 74 27.77 -6.20 35.18
C LEU A 74 27.35 -5.85 33.76
N PHE A 75 28.28 -5.77 32.81
CA PHE A 75 27.99 -5.53 31.40
C PHE A 75 27.19 -6.69 30.79
N CYS A 76 27.58 -7.94 31.02
CA CYS A 76 26.87 -9.14 30.58
C CYS A 76 25.46 -9.24 31.19
N CYS A 77 25.32 -9.01 32.50
CA CYS A 77 24.02 -8.96 33.17
C CYS A 77 23.14 -7.84 32.61
N LYS A 78 23.70 -6.64 32.42
CA LYS A 78 22.98 -5.49 31.84
C LYS A 78 22.52 -5.77 30.42
N LYS A 79 23.36 -6.38 29.58
CA LYS A 79 22.99 -6.79 28.21
C LYS A 79 21.88 -7.85 28.21
N GLY A 80 21.96 -8.84 29.10
CA GLY A 80 20.92 -9.86 29.27
C GLY A 80 19.57 -9.26 29.71
N LEU A 81 19.58 -8.32 30.65
CA LEU A 81 18.38 -7.59 31.10
C LEU A 81 17.81 -6.69 30.00
N LEU A 82 18.66 -5.99 29.25
CA LEU A 82 18.23 -5.18 28.11
C LEU A 82 17.61 -6.03 27.01
N ARG A 83 18.13 -7.25 26.77
CA ARG A 83 17.53 -8.18 25.81
C ARG A 83 16.14 -8.65 26.27
N GLN A 84 16.00 -9.05 27.53
CA GLN A 84 14.69 -9.41 28.09
C GLN A 84 13.69 -8.25 28.03
N CYS A 85 14.15 -7.03 28.33
CA CYS A 85 13.31 -5.83 28.20
C CYS A 85 12.84 -5.62 26.75
N LEU A 86 13.74 -5.79 25.76
CA LEU A 86 13.38 -5.70 24.35
C LEU A 86 12.36 -6.78 23.95
N ASP A 87 12.59 -8.03 24.34
CA ASP A 87 11.67 -9.15 24.05
C ASP A 87 10.27 -8.88 24.65
N HIS A 88 10.20 -8.32 25.88
CA HIS A 88 8.93 -7.91 26.50
C HIS A 88 8.26 -6.74 25.76
N VAL A 89 9.03 -5.74 25.33
CA VAL A 89 8.51 -4.60 24.56
C VAL A 89 7.96 -5.08 23.22
N GLU A 90 8.63 -6.01 22.55
CA GLU A 90 8.14 -6.63 21.31
C GLU A 90 6.87 -7.44 21.54
N ALA A 91 6.80 -8.24 22.61
CA ALA A 91 5.58 -8.94 23.01
C ALA A 91 4.42 -7.98 23.31
N CYS A 92 4.68 -6.86 24.00
CA CYS A 92 3.68 -5.82 24.24
C CYS A 92 3.21 -5.15 22.95
N ARG A 93 4.11 -4.87 21.99
CA ARG A 93 3.75 -4.36 20.66
C ARG A 93 2.88 -5.35 19.90
N ALA A 94 3.20 -6.65 19.95
CA ALA A 94 2.42 -7.70 19.31
C ALA A 94 1.02 -7.84 19.93
N LEU A 95 0.91 -7.78 21.27
CA LEU A 95 -0.38 -7.79 21.96
C LEU A 95 -1.23 -6.57 21.59
N ARG A 96 -0.64 -5.37 21.57
CA ARG A 96 -1.32 -4.14 21.14
C ARG A 96 -1.85 -4.27 19.72
N LYS A 97 -1.03 -4.76 18.78
CA LYS A 97 -1.45 -5.00 17.39
C LYS A 97 -2.64 -5.95 17.31
N ARG A 98 -2.63 -7.05 18.06
CA ARG A 98 -3.75 -8.01 18.11
C ARG A 98 -5.03 -7.38 18.66
N ILE A 99 -4.91 -6.51 19.67
CA ILE A 99 -6.06 -5.76 20.20
C ILE A 99 -6.61 -4.81 19.13
N ASP A 100 -5.75 -4.04 18.46
CA ASP A 100 -6.16 -3.10 17.41
C ASP A 100 -6.84 -3.82 16.22
N GLU A 101 -6.30 -4.96 15.79
CA GLU A 101 -6.91 -5.84 14.78
C GLU A 101 -8.28 -6.38 15.24
N SER A 102 -8.40 -6.78 16.51
CA SER A 102 -9.65 -7.30 17.07
C SER A 102 -10.73 -6.21 17.13
N VAL A 103 -10.36 -4.98 17.50
CA VAL A 103 -11.28 -3.83 17.53
C VAL A 103 -11.75 -3.46 16.12
N THR A 104 -10.85 -3.49 15.13
CA THR A 104 -11.19 -3.24 13.73
C THR A 104 -12.19 -4.27 13.22
N LEU A 105 -11.93 -5.56 13.49
CA LEU A 105 -12.81 -6.65 13.09
C LEU A 105 -14.20 -6.54 13.74
N LEU A 106 -14.26 -6.20 15.03
CA LEU A 106 -15.53 -5.96 15.72
C LEU A 106 -16.33 -4.82 15.08
N ALA A 107 -15.67 -3.72 14.70
CA ALA A 107 -16.32 -2.61 14.02
C ALA A 107 -16.82 -2.98 12.62
N MET A 108 -16.10 -3.85 11.90
CA MET A 108 -16.57 -4.39 10.60
C MET A 108 -17.80 -5.27 10.77
N TYR A 109 -17.83 -6.14 11.79
CA TYR A 109 -19.01 -6.95 12.10
C TYR A 109 -20.21 -6.09 12.53
N GLU A 110 -19.96 -5.02 13.30
CA GLU A 110 -21.02 -4.07 13.65
C GLU A 110 -21.56 -3.37 12.40
N PHE A 111 -20.68 -2.94 11.49
CA PHE A 111 -21.06 -2.33 10.22
C PHE A 111 -21.91 -3.28 9.36
N GLU A 112 -21.47 -4.53 9.19
CA GLU A 112 -22.20 -5.58 8.46
C GLU A 112 -23.57 -5.84 9.07
N ALA A 113 -23.64 -6.03 10.39
CA ALA A 113 -24.89 -6.26 11.10
C ALA A 113 -25.85 -5.08 10.92
N LYS A 114 -25.37 -3.84 11.07
CA LYS A 114 -26.17 -2.63 10.86
C LYS A 114 -26.65 -2.52 9.41
N ALA A 115 -25.79 -2.83 8.43
CA ALA A 115 -26.15 -2.83 7.02
C ALA A 115 -27.32 -3.79 6.75
N HIS A 116 -27.24 -5.02 7.25
CA HIS A 116 -28.30 -6.01 7.09
C HIS A 116 -29.59 -5.69 7.85
N LEU A 117 -29.49 -4.96 8.97
CA LEU A 117 -30.65 -4.50 9.73
C LEU A 117 -31.29 -3.22 9.16
N GLY A 118 -30.66 -2.59 8.16
CA GLY A 118 -31.13 -1.31 7.59
C GLY A 118 -31.04 -0.15 8.58
N ASP A 119 -30.06 -0.19 9.49
CA ASP A 119 -29.85 0.87 10.48
C ASP A 119 -29.41 2.17 9.79
N ASN A 120 -29.84 3.33 10.29
CA ASN A 120 -29.47 4.63 9.72
C ASN A 120 -28.07 5.09 10.17
N ASN A 121 -27.46 4.44 11.16
CA ASN A 121 -26.18 4.86 11.76
C ASN A 121 -24.95 4.19 11.13
N LEU A 122 -25.04 3.63 9.90
CA LEU A 122 -23.87 3.04 9.23
C LEU A 122 -22.75 4.06 8.97
N SER A 123 -23.10 5.31 8.69
CA SER A 123 -22.10 6.36 8.44
C SER A 123 -21.20 6.59 9.64
N GLU A 124 -21.77 6.53 10.86
CA GLU A 124 -21.03 6.70 12.11
C GLU A 124 -20.05 5.54 12.34
N CYS A 125 -20.43 4.31 11.98
CA CYS A 125 -19.52 3.16 12.04
C CYS A 125 -18.33 3.34 11.10
N LEU A 126 -18.55 3.86 9.89
CA LEU A 126 -17.46 4.18 8.97
C LEU A 126 -16.55 5.29 9.53
N ASP A 127 -17.13 6.33 10.13
CA ASP A 127 -16.37 7.41 10.78
C ASP A 127 -15.50 6.88 11.92
N MET A 128 -16.04 5.97 12.73
CA MET A 128 -15.31 5.32 13.81
C MET A 128 -14.13 4.51 13.26
N VAL A 129 -14.33 3.74 12.18
CA VAL A 129 -13.26 2.95 11.56
C VAL A 129 -12.19 3.84 10.91
N GLU A 130 -12.59 4.96 10.31
CA GLU A 130 -11.69 5.96 9.73
C GLU A 130 -10.81 6.63 10.79
N ALA A 131 -11.35 6.88 11.99
CA ALA A 131 -10.63 7.50 13.10
C ALA A 131 -9.59 6.59 13.77
N MET A 132 -9.58 5.28 13.48
CA MET A 132 -8.64 4.35 14.10
C MET A 132 -7.21 4.48 13.52
N PRO A 133 -6.16 4.48 14.37
CA PRO A 133 -4.79 4.81 13.97
C PRO A 133 -4.08 3.75 13.11
N HIS A 134 -4.62 2.53 13.02
CA HIS A 134 -3.95 1.39 12.35
C HIS A 134 -4.82 0.69 11.29
N THR A 135 -5.86 1.34 10.80
CA THR A 135 -6.74 0.76 9.77
C THR A 135 -6.07 0.78 8.40
N ASP A 136 -5.92 -0.40 7.81
CA ASP A 136 -5.31 -0.60 6.51
C ASP A 136 -6.31 -0.33 5.36
N PRO A 137 -5.83 -0.10 4.12
CA PRO A 137 -6.72 0.15 2.98
C PRO A 137 -7.65 -1.01 2.64
N ASN A 138 -7.25 -2.27 2.86
CA ASN A 138 -8.09 -3.42 2.54
C ASN A 138 -9.31 -3.48 3.45
N THR A 139 -9.22 -3.04 4.72
CA THR A 139 -10.38 -2.91 5.60
C THR A 139 -11.49 -2.07 4.95
N PHE A 140 -11.15 -0.95 4.32
CA PHE A 140 -12.13 -0.10 3.64
C PHE A 140 -12.64 -0.68 2.32
N GLU A 141 -11.83 -1.48 1.62
CA GLU A 141 -12.31 -2.25 0.46
C GLU A 141 -13.32 -3.31 0.88
N THR A 142 -13.12 -3.97 2.03
CA THR A 142 -14.09 -4.90 2.59
C THR A 142 -15.36 -4.19 3.05
N LEU A 143 -15.25 -3.06 3.76
CA LEU A 143 -16.42 -2.24 4.13
C LEU A 143 -17.21 -1.78 2.91
N ALA A 144 -16.52 -1.43 1.82
CA ALA A 144 -17.18 -1.08 0.57
C ALA A 144 -17.98 -2.25 -0.02
N ALA A 145 -17.41 -3.46 -0.01
CA ALA A 145 -18.07 -4.67 -0.48
C ALA A 145 -19.31 -4.99 0.36
N LEU A 146 -19.19 -4.93 1.69
CA LEU A 146 -20.30 -5.15 2.63
C LEU A 146 -21.44 -4.13 2.43
N ALA A 147 -21.10 -2.87 2.14
CA ALA A 147 -22.09 -1.82 1.91
C ALA A 147 -22.96 -2.04 0.66
N VAL A 148 -22.47 -2.82 -0.32
CA VAL A 148 -23.15 -3.07 -1.60
C VAL A 148 -23.56 -4.54 -1.78
N GLU A 149 -23.42 -5.35 -0.73
CA GLU A 149 -23.76 -6.77 -0.74
C GLU A 149 -25.27 -7.01 -0.68
N SER A 150 -25.81 -7.69 -1.70
CA SER A 150 -27.23 -8.03 -1.79
C SER A 150 -27.71 -8.78 -0.53
N PRO A 151 -28.86 -8.44 0.06
CA PRO A 151 -29.93 -7.57 -0.46
C PRO A 151 -29.78 -6.08 -0.12
N VAL A 152 -28.70 -5.69 0.55
CA VAL A 152 -28.44 -4.33 1.02
C VAL A 152 -27.68 -3.56 -0.05
N TYR A 153 -28.03 -2.30 -0.28
CA TYR A 153 -27.36 -1.49 -1.32
C TYR A 153 -27.21 -0.03 -0.88
N HIS A 154 -26.15 0.22 -0.11
CA HIS A 154 -25.71 1.56 0.29
C HIS A 154 -24.56 2.04 -0.58
N ARG A 155 -24.88 2.38 -1.84
CA ARG A 155 -23.91 2.86 -2.84
C ARG A 155 -22.99 3.97 -2.31
N ASP A 156 -23.55 5.00 -1.68
CA ASP A 156 -22.77 6.18 -1.24
C ASP A 156 -21.73 5.80 -0.18
N LEU A 157 -22.07 4.90 0.73
CA LEU A 157 -21.15 4.37 1.74
C LEU A 157 -20.08 3.48 1.11
N GLY A 158 -20.44 2.68 0.11
CA GLY A 158 -19.48 1.91 -0.69
C GLY A 158 -18.47 2.81 -1.39
N MET A 159 -18.94 3.86 -2.06
CA MET A 159 -18.09 4.85 -2.74
C MET A 159 -17.20 5.60 -1.77
N ARG A 160 -17.74 6.02 -0.62
CA ARG A 160 -16.98 6.70 0.43
C ARG A 160 -15.86 5.80 0.99
N SER A 161 -16.17 4.55 1.28
CA SER A 161 -15.20 3.56 1.76
C SER A 161 -14.05 3.36 0.76
N LEU A 162 -14.36 3.20 -0.52
CA LEU A 162 -13.33 3.09 -1.59
C LEU A 162 -12.47 4.34 -1.71
N ARG A 163 -13.05 5.55 -1.60
CA ARG A 163 -12.29 6.81 -1.60
C ARG A 163 -11.30 6.87 -0.43
N ILE A 164 -11.69 6.41 0.76
CA ILE A 164 -10.80 6.34 1.92
C ILE A 164 -9.67 5.32 1.66
N ALA A 165 -10.00 4.13 1.11
CA ALA A 165 -9.01 3.12 0.74
C ALA A 165 -7.96 3.68 -0.23
N ILE A 166 -8.41 4.36 -1.29
CA ILE A 166 -7.55 4.99 -2.31
C ILE A 166 -6.67 6.08 -1.68
N LYS A 167 -7.24 6.96 -0.86
CA LYS A 167 -6.49 8.01 -0.15
C LYS A 167 -5.38 7.41 0.71
N LYS A 168 -5.68 6.34 1.45
CA LYS A 168 -4.70 5.64 2.28
C LYS A 168 -3.61 4.99 1.43
N ARG A 169 -3.95 4.32 0.32
CA ARG A 169 -2.97 3.73 -0.62
C ARG A 169 -2.03 4.78 -1.21
N LEU A 170 -2.57 5.95 -1.58
CA LEU A 170 -1.78 7.06 -2.13
C LEU A 170 -0.88 7.76 -1.11
N ALA A 171 -1.13 7.56 0.18
CA ALA A 171 -0.33 8.10 1.28
C ALA A 171 0.77 7.13 1.76
N MET A 172 0.85 5.91 1.21
CA MET A 172 1.92 4.96 1.51
C MET A 172 3.21 5.35 0.82
N ASP A 173 4.36 5.09 1.46
CA ASP A 173 5.69 5.38 0.89
C ASP A 173 5.95 4.65 -0.43
N VAL A 174 5.44 3.42 -0.54
CA VAL A 174 5.51 2.60 -1.75
C VAL A 174 4.08 2.28 -2.21
N ILE A 175 3.73 2.80 -3.39
CA ILE A 175 2.39 2.63 -3.95
C ILE A 175 2.35 1.37 -4.81
N ASP A 176 1.54 0.40 -4.39
CA ASP A 176 1.18 -0.76 -5.22
C ASP A 176 0.09 -0.37 -6.21
N PHE A 177 0.50 -0.02 -7.44
CA PHE A 177 -0.42 0.36 -8.51
C PHE A 177 -1.37 -0.77 -8.94
N THR A 178 -1.03 -2.04 -8.67
CA THR A 178 -1.92 -3.16 -8.94
C THR A 178 -3.10 -3.12 -7.98
N LYS A 179 -2.85 -2.99 -6.67
CA LYS A 179 -3.94 -2.88 -5.69
C LYS A 179 -4.71 -1.57 -5.83
N LEU A 180 -4.02 -0.45 -6.07
CA LEU A 180 -4.65 0.84 -6.32
C LEU A 180 -5.60 0.77 -7.52
N SER A 181 -5.18 0.13 -8.62
CA SER A 181 -6.02 -0.01 -9.82
C SER A 181 -7.28 -0.82 -9.57
N LYS A 182 -7.24 -1.84 -8.70
CA LYS A 182 -8.42 -2.62 -8.31
C LYS A 182 -9.41 -1.78 -7.51
N ALA A 183 -8.92 -0.98 -6.56
CA ALA A 183 -9.77 -0.07 -5.79
C ALA A 183 -10.45 0.97 -6.69
N PHE A 184 -9.72 1.55 -7.65
CA PHE A 184 -10.30 2.44 -8.66
C PHE A 184 -11.30 1.75 -9.58
N HIS A 185 -11.02 0.50 -9.99
CA HIS A 185 -11.94 -0.28 -10.80
C HIS A 185 -13.30 -0.43 -10.09
N SER A 186 -13.30 -0.88 -8.84
CA SER A 186 -14.51 -1.00 -8.02
C SER A 186 -15.22 0.35 -7.85
N LEU A 187 -14.47 1.44 -7.65
CA LEU A 187 -15.04 2.77 -7.49
C LEU A 187 -15.72 3.26 -8.77
N VAL A 188 -15.08 3.08 -9.92
CA VAL A 188 -15.63 3.44 -11.23
C VAL A 188 -16.86 2.60 -11.56
N ASP A 189 -16.81 1.30 -11.31
CA ASP A 189 -17.94 0.40 -11.58
C ASP A 189 -19.17 0.78 -10.75
N LEU A 190 -18.95 1.08 -9.46
CA LEU A 190 -19.98 1.56 -8.55
C LEU A 190 -20.52 2.93 -8.98
N ALA A 191 -19.64 3.87 -9.37
CA ALA A 191 -20.03 5.19 -9.85
C ALA A 191 -20.91 5.12 -11.11
N LEU A 192 -20.58 4.23 -12.04
CA LEU A 192 -21.30 4.09 -13.31
C LEU A 192 -22.61 3.29 -13.20
N ASN A 193 -22.88 2.63 -12.07
CA ASN A 193 -24.06 1.76 -11.89
C ASN A 193 -24.25 0.77 -13.06
N ASN A 194 -23.19 0.01 -13.40
CA ASN A 194 -23.12 -0.86 -14.58
C ASN A 194 -23.24 -0.16 -15.96
N GLY A 195 -23.26 1.18 -16.01
CA GLY A 195 -23.27 1.95 -17.25
C GLY A 195 -24.65 2.07 -17.91
N SER A 196 -25.73 1.71 -17.22
CA SER A 196 -27.09 1.66 -17.77
C SER A 196 -27.75 3.04 -17.96
N SER A 197 -27.14 4.10 -17.42
CA SER A 197 -27.75 5.42 -17.40
C SER A 197 -27.42 6.25 -18.65
N SER A 198 -28.44 6.87 -19.24
CA SER A 198 -28.32 7.76 -20.40
C SER A 198 -28.11 9.22 -20.02
N ASP A 199 -28.25 9.55 -18.75
CA ASP A 199 -28.05 10.90 -18.24
C ASP A 199 -26.57 11.25 -18.10
N ALA A 200 -26.25 12.54 -18.30
CA ALA A 200 -24.88 13.03 -18.17
C ALA A 200 -24.56 13.33 -16.70
N GLU A 201 -25.56 13.75 -15.93
CA GLU A 201 -25.44 14.10 -14.51
C GLU A 201 -25.01 12.90 -13.66
N SER A 202 -25.61 11.71 -13.85
CA SER A 202 -25.16 10.48 -13.17
C SER A 202 -23.73 10.04 -13.50
N LYS A 203 -23.18 10.54 -14.62
CA LYS A 203 -21.83 10.21 -15.09
C LYS A 203 -20.79 11.25 -14.68
N GLU A 204 -21.19 12.40 -14.18
CA GLU A 204 -20.24 13.47 -13.81
C GLU A 204 -19.31 13.00 -12.67
N GLU A 205 -19.86 12.32 -11.66
CA GLU A 205 -19.07 11.76 -10.57
C GLU A 205 -18.02 10.76 -11.10
N ALA A 206 -18.42 9.87 -12.01
CA ALA A 206 -17.48 8.96 -12.66
C ALA A 206 -16.42 9.71 -13.47
N LEU A 207 -16.80 10.75 -14.22
CA LEU A 207 -15.86 11.54 -15.02
C LEU A 207 -14.77 12.20 -14.15
N THR A 208 -15.13 12.72 -12.97
CA THR A 208 -14.13 13.27 -12.02
C THR A 208 -13.15 12.20 -11.55
N ILE A 209 -13.64 10.99 -11.23
CA ILE A 209 -12.79 9.85 -10.84
C ILE A 209 -11.82 9.49 -11.99
N TYR A 210 -12.29 9.53 -13.24
CA TYR A 210 -11.43 9.29 -14.40
C TYR A 210 -10.32 10.34 -14.56
N GLN A 211 -10.61 11.60 -14.28
CA GLN A 211 -9.62 12.68 -14.31
C GLN A 211 -8.53 12.44 -13.24
N ASP A 212 -8.93 12.10 -12.02
CA ASP A 212 -8.00 11.75 -10.94
C ASP A 212 -7.10 10.57 -11.32
N ILE A 213 -7.68 9.52 -11.93
CA ILE A 213 -6.92 8.36 -12.40
C ILE A 213 -5.91 8.76 -13.48
N CYS A 214 -6.31 9.60 -14.44
CA CYS A 214 -5.41 10.08 -15.48
C CYS A 214 -4.20 10.83 -14.89
N ASP A 215 -4.45 11.70 -13.90
CA ASP A 215 -3.39 12.47 -13.25
C ASP A 215 -2.45 11.58 -12.43
N ILE A 216 -2.96 10.50 -11.82
CA ILE A 216 -2.14 9.48 -11.15
C ILE A 216 -1.29 8.72 -12.16
N ILE A 217 -1.85 8.29 -13.29
CA ILE A 217 -1.12 7.56 -14.34
C ILE A 217 0.04 8.43 -14.86
N GLU A 218 -0.26 9.69 -15.17
CA GLU A 218 0.71 10.65 -15.74
C GLU A 218 1.82 11.03 -14.76
N ASN A 219 1.44 11.44 -13.55
CA ASN A 219 2.37 12.13 -12.66
C ASN A 219 3.00 11.19 -11.62
N ARG A 220 2.29 10.13 -11.20
CA ARG A 220 2.74 9.23 -10.13
C ARG A 220 3.19 7.86 -10.65
N ALA A 221 2.42 7.23 -11.52
CA ALA A 221 2.67 5.84 -11.92
C ALA A 221 3.77 5.70 -12.97
N LYS A 222 3.90 6.67 -13.90
CA LYS A 222 4.99 6.74 -14.89
C LYS A 222 5.28 5.40 -15.60
N GLY A 223 4.24 4.73 -16.06
CA GLY A 223 4.32 3.44 -16.76
C GLY A 223 4.22 2.18 -15.88
N CYS A 224 4.19 2.32 -14.55
CA CYS A 224 3.98 1.21 -13.62
C CYS A 224 2.49 0.87 -13.38
N TYR A 225 1.56 1.63 -13.97
CA TYR A 225 0.13 1.36 -13.84
C TYR A 225 -0.26 0.15 -14.72
N PRO A 226 -1.08 -0.79 -14.24
CA PRO A 226 -1.43 -1.98 -15.01
C PRO A 226 -2.09 -1.65 -16.35
N GLU A 227 -1.46 -2.04 -17.46
CA GLU A 227 -1.91 -1.72 -18.81
C GLU A 227 -3.33 -2.22 -19.10
N LEU A 228 -3.68 -3.43 -18.65
CA LEU A 228 -5.04 -3.98 -18.81
C LEU A 228 -6.11 -3.13 -18.13
N GLN A 229 -5.77 -2.44 -17.03
CA GLN A 229 -6.71 -1.54 -16.36
C GLN A 229 -6.86 -0.22 -17.12
N ILE A 230 -5.78 0.30 -17.71
CA ILE A 230 -5.85 1.46 -18.63
C ILE A 230 -6.75 1.13 -19.82
N LEU A 231 -6.59 -0.07 -20.40
CA LEU A 231 -7.41 -0.53 -21.52
C LEU A 231 -8.90 -0.64 -21.15
N TRP A 232 -9.20 -1.21 -19.99
CA TRP A 232 -10.57 -1.29 -19.48
C TRP A 232 -11.20 0.10 -19.29
N LEU A 233 -10.48 1.01 -18.63
CA LEU A 233 -10.91 2.40 -18.42
C LEU A 233 -11.16 3.10 -19.76
N MET A 234 -10.20 3.01 -20.70
CA MET A 234 -10.31 3.63 -22.02
C MET A 234 -11.56 3.13 -22.76
N THR A 235 -11.79 1.82 -22.76
CA THR A 235 -12.94 1.21 -23.45
C THR A 235 -14.25 1.65 -22.82
N LYS A 236 -14.34 1.69 -21.49
CA LYS A 236 -15.53 2.13 -20.75
C LYS A 236 -15.80 3.62 -20.98
N ALA A 237 -14.78 4.47 -20.93
CA ALA A 237 -14.91 5.91 -21.20
C ALA A 237 -15.36 6.17 -22.64
N TRP A 238 -14.79 5.46 -23.61
CA TRP A 238 -15.20 5.57 -25.01
C TRP A 238 -16.68 5.19 -25.18
N ASN A 239 -17.10 4.05 -24.64
CA ASN A 239 -18.49 3.61 -24.70
C ASN A 239 -19.46 4.60 -24.04
N CYS A 240 -19.06 5.22 -22.92
CA CYS A 240 -19.85 6.29 -22.28
C CYS A 240 -19.99 7.50 -23.21
N GLY A 241 -18.90 7.93 -23.85
CA GLY A 241 -18.92 9.03 -24.82
C GLY A 241 -19.84 8.76 -26.01
N ILE A 242 -19.72 7.58 -26.64
CA ILE A 242 -20.59 7.18 -27.75
C ILE A 242 -22.06 7.15 -27.34
N HIS A 243 -22.38 6.58 -26.18
CA HIS A 243 -23.77 6.55 -25.69
C HIS A 243 -24.34 7.95 -25.48
N LEU A 244 -23.54 8.89 -25.00
CA LEU A 244 -23.95 10.28 -24.80
C LEU A 244 -24.16 11.02 -26.14
N PHE A 245 -23.31 10.77 -27.14
CA PHE A 245 -23.56 11.26 -28.50
C PHE A 245 -24.88 10.73 -29.06
N SER A 246 -25.15 9.43 -28.92
CA SER A 246 -26.42 8.82 -29.33
C SER A 246 -27.64 9.38 -28.60
N SER A 247 -27.43 10.00 -27.43
CA SER A 247 -28.48 10.64 -26.62
C SER A 247 -28.55 12.16 -26.83
N SER A 248 -27.94 12.69 -27.89
CA SER A 248 -27.87 14.13 -28.22
C SER A 248 -27.15 15.01 -27.17
N LYS A 249 -26.31 14.42 -26.31
CA LYS A 249 -25.52 15.12 -25.29
C LYS A 249 -24.07 15.32 -25.74
N GLN A 250 -23.89 16.17 -26.74
CA GLN A 250 -22.61 16.30 -27.45
C GLN A 250 -21.46 16.74 -26.54
N GLU A 251 -21.63 17.79 -25.74
CA GLU A 251 -20.56 18.32 -24.88
C GLU A 251 -20.07 17.29 -23.86
N ALA A 252 -20.99 16.56 -23.22
CA ALA A 252 -20.64 15.49 -22.27
C ALA A 252 -19.96 14.32 -23.00
N GLY A 253 -20.46 13.95 -24.19
CA GLY A 253 -19.84 12.92 -25.03
C GLY A 253 -18.39 13.24 -25.40
N GLU A 254 -18.13 14.50 -25.78
CA GLU A 254 -16.77 14.98 -26.11
C GLU A 254 -15.82 14.86 -24.92
N LYS A 255 -16.26 15.24 -23.70
CA LYS A 255 -15.44 15.10 -22.48
C LYS A 255 -15.04 13.64 -22.21
N TRP A 256 -16.00 12.71 -22.32
CA TRP A 256 -15.74 11.28 -22.15
C TRP A 256 -14.81 10.70 -23.22
N CYS A 257 -14.99 11.09 -24.49
CA CYS A 257 -14.09 10.70 -25.57
C CYS A 257 -12.68 11.29 -25.40
N ALA A 258 -12.56 12.54 -24.92
CA ALA A 258 -11.27 13.16 -24.65
C ALA A 258 -10.49 12.40 -23.56
N VAL A 259 -11.16 11.97 -22.49
CA VAL A 259 -10.56 11.11 -21.46
C VAL A 259 -10.11 9.77 -22.03
N ALA A 260 -10.94 9.13 -22.86
CA ALA A 260 -10.56 7.87 -23.51
C ALA A 260 -9.32 8.03 -24.41
N LEU A 261 -9.24 9.13 -25.16
CA LEU A 261 -8.06 9.46 -25.97
C LEU A 261 -6.83 9.73 -25.09
N LYS A 262 -6.99 10.42 -23.96
CA LYS A 262 -5.89 10.63 -22.99
C LYS A 262 -5.34 9.28 -22.51
N LEU A 263 -6.20 8.35 -22.10
CA LEU A 263 -5.82 7.01 -21.67
C LEU A 263 -5.16 6.16 -22.77
N LEU A 264 -5.59 6.29 -24.03
CA LEU A 264 -4.98 5.59 -25.17
C LEU A 264 -3.49 5.91 -25.33
N HIS A 265 -3.07 7.14 -25.01
CA HIS A 265 -1.65 7.53 -25.09
C HIS A 265 -0.77 6.82 -24.06
N HIS A 266 -1.38 6.32 -22.98
CA HIS A 266 -0.71 5.60 -21.90
C HIS A 266 -0.68 4.08 -22.09
N LEU A 267 -1.17 3.56 -23.23
CA LEU A 267 -1.06 2.15 -23.58
C LEU A 267 0.27 1.86 -24.30
N PRO A 268 1.24 1.18 -23.68
CA PRO A 268 2.52 0.90 -24.33
C PRO A 268 2.42 -0.16 -25.45
N THR A 269 1.69 -1.26 -25.23
CA THR A 269 1.62 -2.38 -26.18
C THR A 269 0.35 -2.36 -27.02
N PHE A 270 -0.79 -2.02 -26.42
CA PHE A 270 -2.09 -2.11 -27.10
C PHE A 270 -2.40 -0.90 -28.00
N LYS A 271 -1.67 0.22 -27.88
CA LYS A 271 -1.98 1.45 -28.61
C LYS A 271 -2.14 1.24 -30.11
N CYS A 272 -1.21 0.52 -30.76
CA CYS A 272 -1.27 0.27 -32.21
C CYS A 272 -2.55 -0.45 -32.65
N ASN A 273 -3.12 -1.30 -31.79
CA ASN A 273 -4.33 -2.08 -32.11
C ASN A 273 -5.62 -1.24 -32.07
N TYR A 274 -5.61 -0.14 -31.32
CA TYR A 274 -6.79 0.70 -31.10
C TYR A 274 -6.68 2.08 -31.76
N GLN A 275 -5.46 2.58 -32.00
CA GLN A 275 -5.24 3.92 -32.51
C GLN A 275 -5.89 4.15 -33.89
N GLU A 276 -5.74 3.21 -34.83
CA GLU A 276 -6.35 3.33 -36.16
C GLU A 276 -7.88 3.25 -36.11
N LYS A 277 -8.42 2.35 -35.27
CA LYS A 277 -9.87 2.19 -35.08
C LYS A 277 -10.49 3.45 -34.46
N VAL A 278 -9.87 3.96 -33.41
CA VAL A 278 -10.30 5.19 -32.71
C VAL A 278 -10.17 6.40 -33.62
N ALA A 279 -9.08 6.53 -34.39
CA ALA A 279 -8.91 7.63 -35.34
C ALA A 279 -9.96 7.60 -36.46
N THR A 280 -10.28 6.41 -36.98
CA THR A 280 -11.31 6.24 -38.00
C THR A 280 -12.68 6.64 -37.46
N ILE A 281 -13.07 6.14 -36.27
CA ILE A 281 -14.36 6.45 -35.67
C ILE A 281 -14.44 7.92 -35.26
N ALA A 282 -13.38 8.49 -34.69
CA ALA A 282 -13.32 9.92 -34.32
C ALA A 282 -13.48 10.82 -35.55
N LYS A 283 -12.87 10.45 -36.68
CA LYS A 283 -13.04 11.15 -37.95
C LYS A 283 -14.49 11.06 -38.42
N THR A 284 -15.07 9.87 -38.46
CA THR A 284 -16.47 9.67 -38.87
C THR A 284 -17.45 10.43 -37.97
N LEU A 285 -17.22 10.47 -36.66
CA LEU A 285 -18.03 11.25 -35.72
C LEU A 285 -17.92 12.75 -35.99
N LYS A 286 -16.71 13.24 -36.24
CA LYS A 286 -16.47 14.65 -36.55
C LYS A 286 -17.12 15.05 -37.87
N ASP A 287 -16.99 14.19 -38.88
CA ASP A 287 -17.57 14.40 -40.21
C ASP A 287 -19.11 14.42 -40.11
N THR A 288 -19.73 13.45 -39.41
CA THR A 288 -21.19 13.41 -39.21
C THR A 288 -21.73 14.57 -38.37
N LEU A 289 -21.02 14.99 -37.31
CA LEU A 289 -21.38 16.19 -36.53
C LEU A 289 -21.28 17.48 -37.35
N SER A 290 -20.28 17.57 -38.24
CA SER A 290 -20.11 18.72 -39.14
C SER A 290 -21.23 18.79 -40.19
N GLU A 291 -21.65 17.64 -40.73
CA GLU A 291 -22.77 17.54 -41.65
C GLU A 291 -24.08 17.95 -40.97
N VAL A 292 -24.39 17.39 -39.80
CA VAL A 292 -25.61 17.71 -39.04
C VAL A 292 -25.65 19.19 -38.67
N SER A 293 -24.53 19.78 -38.25
CA SER A 293 -24.43 21.22 -37.98
C SER A 293 -24.70 22.06 -39.24
N SER A 294 -24.15 21.67 -40.39
CA SER A 294 -24.41 22.33 -41.67
C SER A 294 -25.88 22.22 -42.09
N TYR A 295 -26.51 21.07 -41.90
CA TYR A 295 -27.93 20.87 -42.18
C TYR A 295 -28.82 21.74 -41.28
N LEU A 296 -28.50 21.86 -39.98
CA LEU A 296 -29.23 22.71 -39.04
C LEU A 296 -29.09 24.20 -39.36
N GLU A 297 -27.92 24.65 -39.81
CA GLU A 297 -27.74 26.04 -40.27
C GLU A 297 -28.55 26.33 -41.55
N LYS A 298 -28.61 25.38 -42.50
CA LYS A 298 -29.44 25.52 -43.71
C LYS A 298 -30.93 25.61 -43.37
N ILE A 299 -31.39 24.86 -42.37
CA ILE A 299 -32.78 24.93 -41.89
C ILE A 299 -33.07 26.28 -41.24
N LYS A 300 -32.13 26.85 -40.46
CA LYS A 300 -32.26 28.18 -39.86
C LYS A 300 -32.17 29.32 -40.88
N ALA A 301 -31.43 29.12 -41.97
CA ALA A 301 -31.27 30.12 -43.03
C ALA A 301 -32.40 30.12 -44.08
N SER A 302 -33.30 29.12 -44.05
CA SER A 302 -34.50 29.10 -44.90
C SER A 302 -35.56 30.03 -44.29
N PRO A 303 -35.96 31.13 -44.97
CA PRO A 303 -37.09 31.92 -44.51
C PRO A 303 -38.36 31.08 -44.63
N PHE A 304 -39.14 30.95 -43.56
CA PHE A 304 -40.50 30.45 -43.68
C PHE A 304 -41.27 31.35 -44.66
N PRO A 305 -41.91 30.83 -45.71
CA PRO A 305 -42.77 31.63 -46.56
C PRO A 305 -43.96 32.07 -45.70
N THR A 306 -43.96 33.36 -45.35
CA THR A 306 -45.11 34.01 -44.73
C THR A 306 -46.11 34.26 -45.86
N GLU A 307 -46.81 33.21 -46.30
CA GLU A 307 -47.98 33.40 -47.12
C GLU A 307 -49.07 34.00 -46.24
N ALA A 308 -49.32 35.28 -46.52
CA ALA A 308 -50.38 36.09 -45.97
C ALA A 308 -51.73 35.44 -46.28
N TYR A 309 -52.39 34.94 -45.25
CA TYR A 309 -53.85 34.80 -45.26
C TYR A 309 -54.43 36.12 -44.71
N SER A 310 -54.62 37.06 -45.63
CA SER A 310 -55.56 38.17 -45.50
C SER A 310 -56.94 37.74 -45.99
#